data_AF-A0AAJ0BZR4-F1
#
_entry.id   AF-A0AAJ0BZR4-F1
#
_cell.length_a   1.000
_cell.length_b   1.000
_cell.length_c   1.000
_cell.angle_alpha   90.00
_cell.angle_beta   90.00
_cell.angle_gamma   90.00
#
_symmetry.space_group_name_H-M   'P 1'
#
loop_
_entity.id
_entity.type
_entity.pdbx_description
1 polymer ?
#
loop_
_entity_poly.entity_id
_entity_poly.type
_entity_poly.pdbx_seq_one_letter_code
_entity_poly.pdbx_strand_id
1 'polypeptide(L)'
;MKAIVFHGPGDVRLEERQKPVLKDETDAIVKVETAGLCGSELHMYRGHQETKPGHIMGHEFIGIVESVGPKVKTFKPGDKVVSVFAAVCQTCWFCQHGLGNRCSNSLAFGTQQLDGGQAEYVRVPFADGTLHHKPAGLDDSLLIMMCDIFPTGYYGAARATSFLSQPLLPGTTIGTRDLASAVFVVLGCGPVGLCALLTAKTQGAGTVFAVDAVDDRLEQASDMGGIPLKLGRDDVVQVVREATGGRGADAVVEVVGNKAALRSAFELVRVCGVISSLGFHHGEVPFTANEAYQKNVTVSFGRAAISSLFDEALECLDKNRKHVATIVSHEMPLDKACHGYEIFEKYQARKVVFKP
;
A
#
# COMPACT_ATOMS: atom_id res chain seq x y z
N MET A 1 0.71 -16.25 24.40
CA MET A 1 0.87 -16.20 22.94
C MET A 1 2.00 -15.24 22.65
N LYS A 2 2.90 -15.60 21.75
CA LYS A 2 4.00 -14.74 21.34
C LYS A 2 3.48 -13.61 20.45
N ALA A 3 3.98 -12.41 20.68
CA ALA A 3 3.63 -11.21 19.93
C ALA A 3 4.76 -10.19 19.93
N ILE A 4 4.83 -9.36 18.88
CA ILE A 4 5.78 -8.25 18.79
C ILE A 4 5.12 -6.99 19.33
N VAL A 5 5.69 -6.45 20.41
CA VAL A 5 5.13 -5.32 21.15
C VAL A 5 6.00 -4.10 20.97
N PHE A 6 5.37 -2.96 20.72
CA PHE A 6 6.04 -1.67 20.65
C PHE A 6 6.38 -1.12 22.04
N HIS A 7 7.66 -0.80 22.29
CA HIS A 7 8.13 -0.20 23.55
C HIS A 7 8.51 1.28 23.43
N GLY A 8 8.55 1.79 22.19
CA GLY A 8 8.92 3.17 21.89
C GLY A 8 9.81 3.23 20.64
N PRO A 9 10.25 4.44 20.25
CA PRO A 9 11.12 4.60 19.10
C PRO A 9 12.37 3.70 19.19
N GLY A 10 12.60 2.91 18.14
CA GLY A 10 13.70 1.96 18.02
C GLY A 10 13.53 0.65 18.78
N ASP A 11 12.43 0.45 19.52
CA ASP A 11 12.29 -0.66 20.47
C ASP A 11 10.99 -1.44 20.24
N VAL A 12 11.14 -2.62 19.65
CA VAL A 12 10.09 -3.65 19.57
C VAL A 12 10.62 -4.93 20.20
N ARG A 13 9.77 -5.66 20.92
CA ARG A 13 10.18 -6.85 21.68
C ARG A 13 9.21 -7.99 21.46
N LEU A 14 9.75 -9.21 21.38
CA LEU A 14 8.96 -10.42 21.47
C LEU A 14 8.51 -10.62 22.93
N GLU A 15 7.21 -10.75 23.15
CA GLU A 15 6.64 -10.97 24.47
C GLU A 15 5.55 -12.03 24.48
N GLU A 16 5.33 -12.62 25.66
CA GLU A 16 4.14 -13.41 25.93
C GLU A 16 2.97 -12.50 26.30
N ARG A 17 1.86 -12.65 25.58
CA ARG A 17 0.61 -11.91 25.77
C ARG A 17 -0.56 -12.85 25.94
N GLN A 18 -1.62 -12.34 26.55
CA GLN A 18 -2.88 -13.07 26.60
C GLN A 18 -3.42 -13.27 25.19
N LYS A 19 -3.90 -14.48 24.89
CA LYS A 19 -4.61 -14.74 23.64
C LYS A 19 -5.86 -13.86 23.54
N PRO A 20 -6.12 -13.21 22.41
CA PRO A 20 -7.31 -12.39 22.26
C PRO A 20 -8.58 -13.23 22.37
N VAL A 21 -9.64 -12.59 22.82
CA VAL A 21 -10.99 -13.14 22.90
C VAL A 21 -11.93 -12.28 22.07
N LEU A 22 -13.04 -12.87 21.60
CA LEU A 22 -14.11 -12.11 20.95
C LEU A 22 -14.62 -11.06 21.94
N LYS A 23 -14.71 -9.80 21.49
CA LYS A 23 -15.31 -8.72 22.29
C LYS A 23 -16.69 -8.35 21.76
N ASP A 24 -16.86 -8.40 20.44
CA ASP A 24 -18.08 -8.04 19.74
C ASP A 24 -18.63 -9.21 18.93
N GLU A 25 -19.95 -9.22 18.67
CA GLU A 25 -20.62 -10.30 17.96
C GLU A 25 -20.21 -10.44 16.49
N THR A 26 -19.54 -9.43 15.94
CA THR A 26 -19.03 -9.38 14.56
C THR A 26 -17.52 -9.64 14.48
N ASP A 27 -16.87 -9.96 15.59
CA ASP A 27 -15.45 -10.24 15.63
C ASP A 27 -15.13 -11.64 15.10
N ALA A 28 -13.88 -11.83 14.65
CA ALA A 28 -13.25 -13.13 14.52
C ALA A 28 -11.93 -13.18 15.30
N ILE A 29 -11.52 -14.37 15.72
CA ILE A 29 -10.15 -14.66 16.14
C ILE A 29 -9.47 -15.44 15.02
N VAL A 30 -8.32 -14.95 14.56
CA VAL A 30 -7.52 -15.58 13.52
C VAL A 30 -6.22 -16.09 14.14
N LYS A 31 -5.92 -17.38 13.95
CA LYS A 31 -4.59 -17.94 14.17
C LYS A 31 -3.70 -17.51 13.02
N VAL A 32 -2.74 -16.63 13.28
CA VAL A 32 -1.87 -16.08 12.25
C VAL A 32 -0.86 -17.13 11.82
N GLU A 33 -0.67 -17.27 10.51
CA GLU A 33 0.36 -18.15 9.93
C GLU A 33 1.41 -17.35 9.16
N THR A 34 1.10 -16.10 8.78
CA THR A 34 2.01 -15.20 8.10
C THR A 34 1.67 -13.77 8.47
N ALA A 35 2.68 -12.97 8.86
CA ALA A 35 2.54 -11.55 9.13
C ALA A 35 3.55 -10.73 8.32
N GLY A 36 3.15 -9.57 7.82
CA GLY A 36 4.03 -8.65 7.11
C GLY A 36 4.58 -7.55 7.99
N LEU A 37 5.77 -7.07 7.65
CA LEU A 37 6.29 -5.78 8.10
C LEU A 37 6.08 -4.75 6.98
N CYS A 38 5.37 -3.67 7.30
CA CYS A 38 5.09 -2.59 6.35
C CYS A 38 5.95 -1.36 6.62
N GLY A 39 6.28 -0.61 5.56
CA GLY A 39 7.04 0.64 5.67
C GLY A 39 6.33 1.68 6.54
N SER A 40 5.00 1.65 6.61
CA SER A 40 4.22 2.57 7.43
C SER A 40 4.46 2.37 8.93
N GLU A 41 4.79 1.14 9.36
CA GLU A 41 5.12 0.83 10.76
C GLU A 41 6.45 1.46 11.17
N LEU A 42 7.35 1.73 10.21
CA LEU A 42 8.59 2.44 10.49
C LEU A 42 8.35 3.90 10.89
N HIS A 43 7.21 4.52 10.59
CA HIS A 43 6.91 5.86 11.12
C HIS A 43 6.79 5.84 12.65
N MET A 44 6.18 4.79 13.20
CA MET A 44 6.09 4.59 14.66
C MET A 44 7.45 4.14 15.22
N TYR A 45 8.11 3.17 14.56
CA TYR A 45 9.42 2.67 14.97
C TYR A 45 10.50 3.76 14.99
N ARG A 46 10.52 4.68 14.02
CA ARG A 46 11.46 5.82 13.98
C ARG A 46 11.08 6.97 14.92
N GLY A 47 9.87 6.95 15.48
CA GLY A 47 9.34 8.05 16.28
C GLY A 47 8.86 9.27 15.46
N HIS A 48 8.71 9.14 14.14
CA HIS A 48 8.13 10.20 13.31
C HIS A 48 6.63 10.38 13.60
N GLN A 49 5.95 9.30 13.96
CA GLN A 49 4.57 9.31 14.44
C GLN A 49 4.55 9.10 15.95
N GLU A 50 4.16 10.12 16.71
CA GLU A 50 3.99 10.01 18.16
C GLU A 50 2.99 8.90 18.51
N THR A 51 3.48 7.86 19.19
CA THR A 51 2.71 6.66 19.46
C THR A 51 3.01 6.17 20.87
N LYS A 52 1.95 5.85 21.63
CA LYS A 52 2.12 5.27 22.98
C LYS A 52 2.59 3.81 22.87
N PRO A 53 3.55 3.38 23.70
CA PRO A 53 3.96 1.99 23.81
C PRO A 53 2.84 1.03 24.22
N GLY A 54 3.06 -0.26 24.00
CA GLY A 54 2.31 -1.34 24.63
C GLY A 54 1.31 -2.07 23.75
N HIS A 55 1.12 -1.69 22.48
CA HIS A 55 0.29 -2.44 21.55
C HIS A 55 1.12 -3.48 20.78
N ILE A 56 0.47 -4.53 20.29
CA ILE A 56 1.05 -5.50 19.36
C ILE A 56 1.14 -4.85 17.97
N MET A 57 2.27 -5.01 17.28
CA MET A 57 2.54 -4.48 15.95
C MET A 57 1.89 -5.32 14.83
N GLY A 58 1.87 -4.84 13.59
CA GLY A 58 1.42 -5.60 12.43
C GLY A 58 0.02 -5.26 11.95
N HIS A 59 -0.12 -4.85 10.69
CA HIS A 59 -1.44 -4.74 10.03
C HIS A 59 -1.57 -5.62 8.77
N GLU A 60 -0.57 -6.42 8.46
CA GLU A 60 -0.60 -7.35 7.33
C GLU A 60 -0.54 -8.77 7.88
N PHE A 61 -1.62 -9.55 7.70
CA PHE A 61 -1.63 -10.93 8.18
C PHE A 61 -2.57 -11.85 7.39
N ILE A 62 -2.16 -13.12 7.35
CA ILE A 62 -2.90 -14.26 6.82
C ILE A 62 -2.97 -15.31 7.93
N GLY A 63 -4.10 -16.01 8.00
CA GLY A 63 -4.23 -17.08 8.97
C GLY A 63 -5.45 -17.95 8.77
N ILE A 64 -5.71 -18.78 9.77
CA ILE A 64 -6.89 -19.63 9.86
C ILE A 64 -7.84 -19.03 10.87
N VAL A 65 -9.10 -18.87 10.50
CA VAL A 65 -10.17 -18.48 11.43
C VAL A 65 -10.28 -19.55 12.50
N GLU A 66 -10.09 -19.16 13.76
CA GLU A 66 -10.25 -20.06 14.90
C GLU A 66 -11.68 -20.00 15.46
N SER A 67 -12.21 -18.79 15.63
CA SER A 67 -13.55 -18.58 16.15
C SER A 67 -14.15 -17.29 15.58
N VAL A 68 -15.48 -17.24 15.56
CA VAL A 68 -16.24 -16.10 15.06
C VAL A 68 -17.37 -15.77 16.02
N GLY A 69 -17.74 -14.49 16.10
CA GLY A 69 -18.92 -14.05 16.81
C GLY A 69 -20.21 -14.46 16.09
N PRO A 70 -21.36 -14.48 16.79
CA PRO A 70 -22.62 -14.99 16.25
C PRO A 70 -23.23 -14.18 15.10
N LYS A 71 -22.71 -12.97 14.82
CA LYS A 71 -23.18 -12.13 13.71
C LYS A 71 -22.27 -12.15 12.48
N VAL A 72 -21.17 -12.91 12.52
CA VAL A 72 -20.32 -13.17 11.35
C VAL A 72 -21.03 -14.14 10.42
N LYS A 73 -21.12 -13.79 9.12
CA LYS A 73 -21.89 -14.57 8.14
C LYS A 73 -21.02 -15.23 7.08
N THR A 74 -19.84 -14.68 6.81
CA THR A 74 -18.99 -15.07 5.67
C THR A 74 -17.95 -16.11 6.03
N PHE A 75 -17.61 -16.22 7.32
CA PHE A 75 -16.48 -17.02 7.82
C PHE A 75 -16.88 -17.99 8.92
N LYS A 76 -16.19 -19.13 8.98
CA LYS A 76 -16.31 -20.15 10.03
C LYS A 76 -14.92 -20.66 10.46
N PRO A 77 -14.80 -21.29 11.64
CA PRO A 77 -13.57 -21.94 12.05
C PRO A 77 -13.00 -22.88 10.97
N GLY A 78 -11.70 -22.79 10.72
CA GLY A 78 -10.99 -23.55 9.69
C GLY A 78 -10.82 -22.83 8.35
N ASP A 79 -11.52 -21.72 8.11
CA ASP A 79 -11.34 -20.95 6.88
C ASP A 79 -9.99 -20.24 6.86
N LYS A 80 -9.27 -20.33 5.73
CA LYS A 80 -8.03 -19.61 5.49
C LYS A 80 -8.34 -18.23 4.92
N VAL A 81 -7.82 -17.18 5.57
CA VAL A 81 -8.18 -15.79 5.29
C VAL A 81 -6.97 -14.88 5.18
N VAL A 82 -7.16 -13.78 4.45
CA VAL A 82 -6.26 -12.63 4.41
C VAL A 82 -7.01 -11.41 4.93
N SER A 83 -6.36 -10.61 5.77
CA SER A 83 -6.94 -9.37 6.30
C SER A 83 -6.51 -8.18 5.47
N VAL A 84 -7.42 -7.22 5.27
CA VAL A 84 -7.02 -5.86 4.91
C VAL A 84 -6.47 -5.14 6.16
N PHE A 85 -5.66 -4.10 5.94
CA PHE A 85 -4.90 -3.42 6.99
C PHE A 85 -5.68 -2.63 8.07
N ALA A 86 -7.00 -2.49 7.95
CA ALA A 86 -7.83 -1.86 8.97
C ALA A 86 -9.23 -2.46 8.97
N ALA A 87 -9.88 -2.47 10.12
CA ALA A 87 -11.22 -3.03 10.24
C ALA A 87 -12.25 -2.20 9.46
N VAL A 88 -13.17 -2.86 8.74
CA VAL A 88 -14.17 -2.21 7.88
C VAL A 88 -15.57 -2.71 8.24
N CYS A 89 -16.45 -1.80 8.70
CA CYS A 89 -17.74 -2.21 9.28
C CYS A 89 -18.82 -2.62 8.27
N GLN A 90 -18.63 -2.34 6.97
CA GLN A 90 -19.61 -2.53 5.89
C GLN A 90 -20.99 -1.84 6.04
N THR A 91 -21.26 -1.14 7.16
CA THR A 91 -22.61 -0.64 7.47
C THR A 91 -22.74 0.89 7.47
N CYS A 92 -21.65 1.63 7.70
CA CYS A 92 -21.70 3.09 7.65
C CYS A 92 -21.82 3.60 6.20
N TRP A 93 -22.22 4.87 6.05
CA TRP A 93 -22.41 5.51 4.74
C TRP A 93 -21.20 5.31 3.81
N PHE A 94 -19.98 5.55 4.29
CA PHE A 94 -18.77 5.37 3.45
C PHE A 94 -18.61 3.93 2.95
N CYS A 95 -18.79 2.94 3.81
CA CYS A 95 -18.69 1.54 3.42
C CYS A 95 -19.74 1.15 2.37
N GLN A 96 -20.98 1.62 2.54
CA GLN A 96 -22.08 1.35 1.58
C GLN A 96 -21.83 1.95 0.19
N HIS A 97 -20.89 2.88 0.07
CA HIS A 97 -20.47 3.49 -1.19
C HIS A 97 -19.09 3.00 -1.67
N GLY A 98 -18.59 1.89 -1.12
CA GLY A 98 -17.28 1.33 -1.50
C GLY A 98 -16.07 2.13 -0.99
N LEU A 99 -16.27 3.01 -0.01
CA LEU A 99 -15.23 3.89 0.55
C LEU A 99 -14.78 3.36 1.93
N GLY A 100 -14.49 2.06 2.02
CA GLY A 100 -14.08 1.40 3.27
C GLY A 100 -12.83 2.00 3.93
N ASN A 101 -11.95 2.63 3.15
CA ASN A 101 -10.80 3.41 3.63
C ASN A 101 -11.15 4.58 4.55
N ARG A 102 -12.41 5.03 4.54
CA ARG A 102 -12.96 6.08 5.41
C ARG A 102 -14.17 5.60 6.21
N CYS A 103 -14.22 4.31 6.49
CA CYS A 103 -15.20 3.74 7.41
C CYS A 103 -15.24 4.51 8.74
N SER A 104 -16.44 4.94 9.14
CA SER A 104 -16.66 5.71 10.38
C SER A 104 -16.38 4.93 11.66
N ASN A 105 -16.40 3.59 11.58
CA ASN A 105 -16.18 2.68 12.69
C ASN A 105 -14.84 1.93 12.56
N SER A 106 -13.94 2.39 11.68
CA SER A 106 -12.69 1.69 11.41
C SER A 106 -11.77 1.67 12.62
N LEU A 107 -11.06 0.56 12.79
CA LEU A 107 -9.98 0.42 13.76
C LEU A 107 -8.72 -0.01 13.01
N ALA A 108 -7.63 0.73 13.21
CA ALA A 108 -6.35 0.40 12.59
C ALA A 108 -5.63 -0.67 13.42
N PHE A 109 -5.28 -1.79 12.78
CA PHE A 109 -4.42 -2.81 13.39
C PHE A 109 -3.04 -2.24 13.70
N GLY A 110 -2.36 -2.80 14.70
CA GLY A 110 -1.04 -2.32 15.08
C GLY A 110 -1.09 -0.96 15.77
N THR A 111 -2.15 -0.68 16.54
CA THR A 111 -2.30 0.59 17.26
C THR A 111 -2.81 0.38 18.68
N GLN A 112 -2.82 1.44 19.48
CA GLN A 112 -3.38 1.42 20.84
C GLN A 112 -4.88 1.06 20.89
N GLN A 113 -5.61 1.24 19.79
CA GLN A 113 -7.04 0.91 19.73
C GLN A 113 -7.28 -0.55 19.34
N LEU A 114 -6.34 -1.16 18.60
CA LEU A 114 -6.45 -2.51 18.11
C LEU A 114 -5.06 -3.12 17.91
N ASP A 115 -4.78 -4.15 18.69
CA ASP A 115 -3.58 -4.97 18.55
C ASP A 115 -3.44 -5.55 17.13
N GLY A 116 -2.20 -5.64 16.67
CA GLY A 116 -1.86 -6.10 15.33
C GLY A 116 -1.65 -7.60 15.16
N GLY A 117 -1.31 -7.98 13.93
CA GLY A 117 -1.14 -9.36 13.48
C GLY A 117 0.27 -9.92 13.56
N GLN A 118 1.29 -9.18 14.02
CA GLN A 118 2.62 -9.74 14.30
C GLN A 118 2.60 -10.50 15.65
N ALA A 119 1.77 -11.53 15.70
CA ALA A 119 1.49 -12.38 16.86
C ALA A 119 0.98 -13.76 16.39
N GLU A 120 0.87 -14.73 17.29
CA GLU A 120 0.28 -16.05 16.97
C GLU A 120 -1.24 -15.98 16.75
N TYR A 121 -1.93 -15.02 17.36
CA TYR A 121 -3.37 -14.81 17.21
C TYR A 121 -3.72 -13.33 17.19
N VAL A 122 -4.76 -12.96 16.43
CA VAL A 122 -5.25 -11.59 16.31
C VAL A 122 -6.77 -11.55 16.36
N ARG A 123 -7.33 -10.53 17.02
CA ARG A 123 -8.76 -10.21 16.99
C ARG A 123 -9.05 -9.34 15.78
N VAL A 124 -10.01 -9.72 14.97
CA VAL A 124 -10.41 -9.01 13.76
C VAL A 124 -11.84 -8.48 13.92
N PRO A 125 -12.03 -7.18 14.18
CA PRO A 125 -13.34 -6.57 14.22
C PRO A 125 -14.00 -6.54 12.84
N PHE A 126 -15.33 -6.63 12.83
CA PHE A 126 -16.13 -6.61 11.59
C PHE A 126 -15.62 -7.62 10.56
N ALA A 127 -15.48 -8.88 10.97
CA ALA A 127 -14.82 -9.93 10.19
C ALA A 127 -15.29 -9.99 8.73
N ASP A 128 -16.60 -9.89 8.50
CA ASP A 128 -17.19 -9.93 7.16
C ASP A 128 -16.69 -8.81 6.21
N GLY A 129 -16.23 -7.66 6.71
CA GLY A 129 -15.66 -6.57 5.90
C GLY A 129 -14.14 -6.46 5.92
N THR A 130 -13.51 -7.06 6.92
CA THR A 130 -12.08 -6.94 7.14
C THR A 130 -11.31 -8.12 6.53
N LEU A 131 -11.92 -9.30 6.47
CA LEU A 131 -11.30 -10.51 5.95
C LEU A 131 -11.78 -10.81 4.53
N HIS A 132 -10.91 -11.44 3.77
CA HIS A 132 -11.22 -12.09 2.50
C HIS A 132 -10.78 -13.55 2.57
N HIS A 133 -11.55 -14.44 1.94
CA HIS A 133 -11.13 -15.84 1.77
C HIS A 133 -9.83 -15.89 0.97
N LYS A 134 -8.95 -16.82 1.31
CA LYS A 134 -7.75 -17.09 0.51
C LYS A 134 -8.17 -17.46 -0.93
N PRO A 135 -7.70 -16.73 -1.95
CA PRO A 135 -7.92 -17.11 -3.34
C PRO A 135 -7.24 -18.44 -3.67
N ALA A 136 -7.86 -19.25 -4.52
CA ALA A 136 -7.29 -20.52 -4.95
C ALA A 136 -5.99 -20.32 -5.74
N GLY A 137 -4.97 -21.14 -5.46
CA GLY A 137 -3.74 -21.19 -6.26
C GLY A 137 -2.76 -20.03 -6.07
N LEU A 138 -2.93 -19.17 -5.05
CA LEU A 138 -1.91 -18.19 -4.63
C LEU A 138 -1.16 -18.70 -3.39
N ASP A 139 0.17 -18.56 -3.38
CA ASP A 139 0.97 -18.81 -2.18
C ASP A 139 0.81 -17.71 -1.14
N ASP A 140 1.00 -18.02 0.14
CA ASP A 140 0.83 -17.04 1.23
C ASP A 140 1.83 -15.88 1.14
N SER A 141 3.05 -16.13 0.66
CA SER A 141 4.09 -15.11 0.47
C SER A 141 3.70 -14.09 -0.60
N LEU A 142 2.87 -14.46 -1.58
CA LEU A 142 2.28 -13.52 -2.53
C LEU A 142 1.02 -12.87 -1.97
N LEU A 143 0.18 -13.65 -1.31
CA LEU A 143 -1.09 -13.18 -0.76
C LEU A 143 -0.90 -12.10 0.31
N ILE A 144 0.20 -12.12 1.07
CA ILE A 144 0.46 -11.12 2.12
C ILE A 144 0.55 -9.70 1.55
N MET A 145 0.90 -9.59 0.26
CA MET A 145 0.93 -8.32 -0.46
C MET A 145 -0.46 -7.70 -0.61
N MET A 146 -1.52 -8.52 -0.60
CA MET A 146 -2.92 -8.10 -0.70
C MET A 146 -3.49 -7.49 0.58
N CYS A 147 -2.77 -7.56 1.70
CA CYS A 147 -3.20 -6.93 2.94
C CYS A 147 -3.19 -5.39 2.85
N ASP A 148 -2.20 -4.85 2.13
CA ASP A 148 -1.97 -3.40 2.01
C ASP A 148 -1.30 -3.05 0.68
N ILE A 149 -0.04 -3.43 0.54
CA ILE A 149 0.88 -2.78 -0.40
C ILE A 149 0.51 -2.96 -1.88
N PHE A 150 0.04 -4.13 -2.29
CA PHE A 150 -0.34 -4.35 -3.68
C PHE A 150 -1.63 -3.58 -4.04
N PRO A 151 -2.75 -3.72 -3.29
CA PRO A 151 -3.94 -2.90 -3.52
C PRO A 151 -3.69 -1.39 -3.40
N THR A 152 -2.78 -0.97 -2.51
CA THR A 152 -2.38 0.44 -2.40
C THR A 152 -1.68 0.90 -3.67
N GLY A 153 -0.69 0.15 -4.18
CA GLY A 153 -0.04 0.47 -5.46
C GLY A 153 -1.03 0.45 -6.64
N TYR A 154 -1.92 -0.55 -6.66
CA TYR A 154 -2.99 -0.67 -7.64
C TYR A 154 -3.88 0.57 -7.64
N TYR A 155 -4.38 0.98 -6.48
CA TYR A 155 -5.24 2.15 -6.33
C TYR A 155 -4.56 3.44 -6.84
N GLY A 156 -3.27 3.60 -6.57
CA GLY A 156 -2.50 4.75 -7.05
C GLY A 156 -2.48 4.86 -8.56
N ALA A 157 -2.08 3.78 -9.23
CA ALA A 157 -2.00 3.72 -10.68
C ALA A 157 -3.39 3.72 -11.33
N ALA A 158 -4.35 2.97 -10.80
CA ALA A 158 -5.72 2.88 -11.31
C ALA A 158 -6.45 4.21 -11.28
N ARG A 159 -6.24 5.06 -10.27
CA ARG A 159 -6.76 6.44 -10.26
C ARG A 159 -6.21 7.27 -11.42
N ALA A 160 -4.90 7.16 -11.66
CA ALA A 160 -4.22 7.91 -12.70
C ALA A 160 -4.64 7.45 -14.10
N THR A 161 -4.69 6.14 -14.36
CA THR A 161 -5.17 5.60 -15.64
C THR A 161 -6.63 5.93 -15.86
N SER A 162 -7.48 5.76 -14.85
CA SER A 162 -8.90 6.13 -14.92
C SER A 162 -9.09 7.61 -15.27
N PHE A 163 -8.30 8.51 -14.67
CA PHE A 163 -8.31 9.93 -15.03
C PHE A 163 -7.95 10.17 -16.50
N LEU A 164 -6.93 9.49 -17.02
CA LEU A 164 -6.47 9.67 -18.40
C LEU A 164 -7.39 9.00 -19.45
N SER A 165 -8.15 7.97 -19.04
CA SER A 165 -9.12 7.28 -19.88
C SER A 165 -10.46 8.01 -20.00
N GLN A 166 -10.70 9.05 -19.20
CA GLN A 166 -11.92 9.85 -19.27
C GLN A 166 -11.73 11.09 -20.16
N PRO A 167 -12.77 11.52 -20.90
CA PRO A 167 -12.74 12.80 -21.61
C PRO A 167 -12.44 13.97 -20.67
N LEU A 168 -11.50 14.84 -21.06
CA LEU A 168 -11.19 16.06 -20.29
C LEU A 168 -12.36 17.06 -20.27
N LEU A 169 -13.15 17.07 -21.35
CA LEU A 169 -14.30 17.94 -21.49
C LEU A 169 -15.54 17.11 -21.87
N PRO A 170 -16.72 17.45 -21.31
CA PRO A 170 -17.97 16.78 -21.67
C PRO A 170 -18.21 16.81 -23.18
N GLY A 171 -18.61 15.67 -23.75
CA GLY A 171 -18.94 15.56 -25.18
C GLY A 171 -17.74 15.58 -26.13
N THR A 172 -16.51 15.55 -25.63
CA THR A 172 -15.31 15.50 -26.47
C THR A 172 -14.74 14.08 -26.58
N THR A 173 -14.34 13.68 -27.79
CA THR A 173 -13.52 12.47 -28.01
C THR A 173 -12.02 12.78 -27.87
N ILE A 174 -11.65 14.06 -27.81
CA ILE A 174 -10.28 14.59 -27.70
C ILE A 174 -9.61 14.26 -26.33
N GLY A 175 -10.28 13.50 -25.46
CA GLY A 175 -9.83 13.26 -24.09
C GLY A 175 -9.58 11.81 -23.66
N THR A 176 -9.94 10.79 -24.44
CA THR A 176 -9.48 9.42 -24.11
C THR A 176 -8.02 9.32 -24.54
N ARG A 177 -7.10 9.59 -23.61
CA ARG A 177 -5.68 9.49 -23.94
C ARG A 177 -5.36 8.03 -24.16
N ASP A 178 -4.73 7.74 -25.30
CA ASP A 178 -4.16 6.42 -25.54
C ASP A 178 -3.09 6.18 -24.46
N LEU A 179 -3.42 5.28 -23.51
CA LEU A 179 -2.51 4.91 -22.43
C LEU A 179 -1.19 4.39 -22.98
N ALA A 180 -1.18 3.77 -24.17
CA ALA A 180 0.04 3.29 -24.81
C ALA A 180 0.99 4.43 -25.22
N SER A 181 0.49 5.66 -25.33
CA SER A 181 1.29 6.87 -25.56
C SER A 181 1.58 7.68 -24.29
N ALA A 182 0.94 7.33 -23.17
CA ALA A 182 1.04 8.09 -21.93
C ALA A 182 2.39 7.87 -21.24
N VAL A 183 2.92 8.96 -20.66
CA VAL A 183 4.13 8.93 -19.84
C VAL A 183 3.77 9.05 -18.37
N PHE A 184 4.07 7.99 -17.62
CA PHE A 184 3.90 7.92 -16.18
C PHE A 184 5.25 8.11 -15.49
N VAL A 185 5.23 8.72 -14.31
CA VAL A 185 6.35 8.71 -13.37
C VAL A 185 5.87 8.11 -12.06
N VAL A 186 6.56 7.08 -11.58
CA VAL A 186 6.41 6.54 -10.23
C VAL A 186 7.55 7.09 -9.38
N LEU A 187 7.21 7.95 -8.41
CA LEU A 187 8.17 8.52 -7.46
C LEU A 187 8.24 7.63 -6.22
N GLY A 188 9.38 6.98 -6.02
CA GLY A 188 9.62 5.97 -5.00
C GLY A 188 9.47 4.55 -5.55
N CYS A 189 10.53 3.76 -5.47
CA CYS A 189 10.59 2.36 -5.91
C CYS A 189 10.61 1.39 -4.72
N GLY A 190 9.99 1.76 -3.59
CA GLY A 190 9.66 0.82 -2.51
C GLY A 190 8.54 -0.15 -2.92
N PRO A 191 8.10 -1.07 -2.04
CA PRO A 191 7.12 -2.10 -2.37
C PRO A 191 5.84 -1.57 -3.03
N VAL A 192 5.24 -0.50 -2.47
CA VAL A 192 4.04 0.14 -3.03
C VAL A 192 4.30 0.72 -4.43
N GLY A 193 5.47 1.33 -4.64
CA GLY A 193 5.86 1.91 -5.93
C GLY A 193 6.07 0.86 -7.00
N LEU A 194 6.70 -0.27 -6.66
CA LEU A 194 6.85 -1.41 -7.56
C LEU A 194 5.47 -1.98 -7.95
N CYS A 195 4.54 -2.11 -6.99
CA CYS A 195 3.17 -2.50 -7.29
C CYS A 195 2.47 -1.48 -8.20
N ALA A 196 2.62 -0.18 -7.96
CA ALA A 196 2.05 0.86 -8.81
C ALA A 196 2.61 0.84 -10.25
N LEU A 197 3.92 0.60 -10.40
CA LEU A 197 4.58 0.44 -11.70
C LEU A 197 3.99 -0.76 -12.45
N LEU A 198 3.91 -1.93 -11.81
CA LEU A 198 3.31 -3.13 -12.41
C LEU A 198 1.85 -2.89 -12.82
N THR A 199 1.07 -2.22 -11.96
CA THR A 199 -0.33 -1.88 -12.29
C THR A 199 -0.40 -0.93 -13.49
N ALA A 200 0.39 0.13 -13.53
CA ALA A 200 0.40 1.07 -14.65
C ALA A 200 0.72 0.37 -15.97
N LYS A 201 1.76 -0.50 -15.98
CA LYS A 201 2.11 -1.33 -17.15
C LYS A 201 0.98 -2.28 -17.54
N THR A 202 0.38 -2.97 -16.57
CA THR A 202 -0.71 -3.92 -16.81
C THR A 202 -1.96 -3.24 -17.39
N GLN A 203 -2.22 -2.00 -16.99
CA GLN A 203 -3.33 -1.19 -17.50
C GLN A 203 -3.01 -0.49 -18.84
N GLY A 204 -1.83 -0.74 -19.42
CA GLY A 204 -1.48 -0.29 -20.76
C GLY A 204 -0.71 1.03 -20.84
N ALA A 205 -0.15 1.54 -19.72
CA ALA A 205 0.73 2.70 -19.78
C ALA A 205 1.98 2.39 -20.65
N GLY A 206 2.22 3.23 -21.66
CA GLY A 206 3.32 3.08 -22.60
C GLY A 206 4.68 3.17 -21.91
N THR A 207 4.96 4.35 -21.35
CA THR A 207 6.23 4.64 -20.66
C THR A 207 5.97 4.83 -19.18
N VAL A 208 6.76 4.15 -18.34
CA VAL A 208 6.73 4.31 -16.88
C VAL A 208 8.15 4.56 -16.39
N PHE A 209 8.47 5.81 -16.06
CA PHE A 209 9.72 6.14 -15.38
C PHE A 209 9.62 5.81 -13.90
N ALA A 210 10.62 5.12 -13.36
CA ALA A 210 10.70 4.73 -11.96
C ALA A 210 11.82 5.52 -11.30
N VAL A 211 11.50 6.35 -10.32
CA VAL A 211 12.45 7.31 -9.73
C VAL A 211 12.72 6.95 -8.28
N ASP A 212 13.98 6.78 -7.90
CA ASP A 212 14.41 6.52 -6.52
C ASP A 212 15.88 6.96 -6.33
N ALA A 213 16.36 6.94 -5.10
CA ALA A 213 17.77 7.17 -4.77
C ALA A 213 18.56 5.84 -4.58
N VAL A 214 17.87 4.72 -4.38
CA VAL A 214 18.47 3.42 -4.05
C VAL A 214 18.63 2.55 -5.30
N ASP A 215 19.85 2.12 -5.61
CA ASP A 215 20.17 1.34 -6.82
C ASP A 215 19.42 0.00 -6.89
N ASP A 216 19.40 -0.78 -5.81
CA ASP A 216 18.72 -2.09 -5.75
C ASP A 216 17.21 -1.97 -6.06
N ARG A 217 16.57 -0.87 -5.66
CA ARG A 217 15.15 -0.61 -5.97
C ARG A 217 14.94 -0.25 -7.43
N LEU A 218 15.88 0.50 -8.02
CA LEU A 218 15.84 0.87 -9.43
C LEU A 218 16.09 -0.32 -10.35
N GLU A 219 17.01 -1.21 -9.97
CA GLU A 219 17.26 -2.48 -10.68
C GLU A 219 15.98 -3.32 -10.70
N GLN A 220 15.33 -3.48 -9.55
CA GLN A 220 14.07 -4.21 -9.49
C GLN A 220 12.95 -3.55 -10.30
N ALA A 221 12.85 -2.21 -10.28
CA ALA A 221 11.88 -1.49 -11.11
C ALA A 221 12.15 -1.70 -12.61
N SER A 222 13.43 -1.76 -13.01
CA SER A 222 13.84 -2.08 -14.38
C SER A 222 13.41 -3.48 -14.80
N ASP A 223 13.61 -4.49 -13.95
CA ASP A 223 13.18 -5.87 -14.19
C ASP A 223 11.66 -6.01 -14.35
N MET A 224 10.90 -5.08 -13.77
CA MET A 224 9.44 -4.99 -13.88
C MET A 224 8.96 -4.17 -15.09
N GLY A 225 9.88 -3.71 -15.94
CA GLY A 225 9.59 -2.95 -17.16
C GLY A 225 9.42 -1.45 -16.97
N GLY A 226 9.88 -0.90 -15.84
CA GLY A 226 10.06 0.53 -15.65
C GLY A 226 11.39 1.01 -16.23
N ILE A 227 11.49 2.32 -16.45
CA ILE A 227 12.74 2.98 -16.87
C ILE A 227 13.34 3.66 -15.64
N PRO A 228 14.43 3.13 -15.06
CA PRO A 228 14.99 3.66 -13.82
C PRO A 228 15.65 5.01 -14.02
N LEU A 229 15.35 5.97 -13.15
CA LEU A 229 16.01 7.28 -13.06
C LEU A 229 16.47 7.52 -11.62
N LYS A 230 17.77 7.69 -11.42
CA LYS A 230 18.41 7.84 -10.12
C LYS A 230 18.50 9.31 -9.69
N LEU A 231 17.91 9.61 -8.55
CA LEU A 231 18.01 10.94 -7.93
C LEU A 231 19.47 11.28 -7.61
N GLY A 232 19.85 12.53 -7.90
CA GLY A 232 21.22 13.03 -7.70
C GLY A 232 22.22 12.62 -8.79
N ARG A 233 21.81 11.76 -9.74
CA ARG A 233 22.60 11.41 -10.93
C ARG A 233 21.93 11.90 -12.21
N ASP A 234 20.66 11.55 -12.38
CA ASP A 234 19.92 11.80 -13.61
C ASP A 234 19.11 13.11 -13.50
N ASP A 235 19.04 13.88 -14.58
CA ASP A 235 18.10 15.01 -14.69
C ASP A 235 16.70 14.48 -15.03
N VAL A 236 15.98 14.08 -13.99
CA VAL A 236 14.63 13.49 -14.10
C VAL A 236 13.68 14.42 -14.85
N VAL A 237 13.76 15.74 -14.61
CA VAL A 237 12.86 16.72 -15.24
C VAL A 237 13.14 16.81 -16.73
N GLN A 238 14.42 16.90 -17.11
CA GLN A 238 14.82 16.95 -18.51
C GLN A 238 14.41 15.67 -19.24
N VAL A 239 14.72 14.49 -18.71
CA VAL A 239 14.39 13.20 -19.34
C VAL A 239 12.87 13.06 -19.57
N VAL A 240 12.06 13.39 -18.57
CA VAL A 240 10.60 13.33 -18.70
C VAL A 240 10.08 14.33 -19.72
N ARG A 241 10.67 15.53 -19.80
CA ARG A 241 10.32 16.53 -20.82
C ARG A 241 10.70 16.06 -22.22
N GLU A 242 11.88 15.51 -22.42
CA GLU A 242 12.33 14.98 -23.70
C GLU A 242 11.41 13.86 -24.19
N ALA A 243 11.03 12.93 -23.31
CA ALA A 243 10.09 11.85 -23.62
C ALA A 243 8.67 12.33 -23.97
N THR A 244 8.32 13.59 -23.68
CA THR A 244 6.97 14.12 -23.82
C THR A 244 6.88 15.33 -24.76
N GLY A 245 7.96 15.68 -25.46
CA GLY A 245 8.02 16.87 -26.31
C GLY A 245 7.91 18.18 -25.52
N GLY A 246 8.50 18.21 -24.32
CA GLY A 246 8.54 19.37 -23.42
C GLY A 246 7.35 19.51 -22.48
N ARG A 247 6.33 18.65 -22.58
CA ARG A 247 5.06 18.80 -21.84
C ARG A 247 5.20 18.47 -20.35
N GLY A 248 5.96 17.43 -20.02
CA GLY A 248 5.95 16.78 -18.70
C GLY A 248 5.08 15.51 -18.68
N ALA A 249 5.15 14.75 -17.59
CA ALA A 249 4.45 13.47 -17.43
C ALA A 249 2.93 13.63 -17.43
N ASP A 250 2.21 12.71 -18.08
CA ASP A 250 0.75 12.66 -18.07
C ASP A 250 0.19 12.37 -16.69
N ALA A 251 0.85 11.47 -15.97
CA ALA A 251 0.53 11.08 -14.61
C ALA A 251 1.79 10.94 -13.76
N VAL A 252 1.70 11.36 -12.50
CA VAL A 252 2.70 11.05 -11.48
C VAL A 252 2.02 10.28 -10.35
N VAL A 253 2.54 9.08 -10.05
CA VAL A 253 2.14 8.31 -8.86
C VAL A 253 3.21 8.52 -7.80
N GLU A 254 2.86 9.20 -6.71
CA GLU A 254 3.80 9.57 -5.65
C GLU A 254 3.54 8.69 -4.42
N VAL A 255 4.56 7.92 -4.01
CA VAL A 255 4.43 6.90 -2.95
C VAL A 255 5.49 7.04 -1.84
N VAL A 256 6.11 8.22 -1.72
CA VAL A 256 7.20 8.47 -0.76
C VAL A 256 6.68 9.11 0.53
N GLY A 257 5.76 10.09 0.44
CA GLY A 257 5.13 10.72 1.59
C GLY A 257 5.93 11.86 2.22
N ASN A 258 6.79 12.54 1.45
CA ASN A 258 7.52 13.71 1.95
C ASN A 258 7.38 14.95 1.04
N LYS A 259 7.73 16.11 1.60
CA LYS A 259 7.63 17.42 0.95
C LYS A 259 8.43 17.50 -0.37
N ALA A 260 9.63 16.92 -0.41
CA ALA A 260 10.47 16.95 -1.60
C ALA A 260 9.86 16.12 -2.74
N ALA A 261 9.41 14.90 -2.45
CA ALA A 261 8.78 14.03 -3.43
C ALA A 261 7.48 14.63 -3.99
N LEU A 262 6.64 15.23 -3.14
CA LEU A 262 5.42 15.89 -3.60
C LEU A 262 5.72 17.15 -4.43
N ARG A 263 6.79 17.89 -4.12
CA ARG A 263 7.26 19.00 -4.97
C ARG A 263 7.71 18.49 -6.33
N SER A 264 8.54 17.45 -6.37
CA SER A 264 8.98 16.83 -7.62
C SER A 264 7.80 16.32 -8.44
N ALA A 265 6.79 15.72 -7.79
CA ALA A 265 5.55 15.30 -8.47
C ALA A 265 4.87 16.48 -9.16
N PHE A 266 4.76 17.60 -8.44
CA PHE A 266 4.20 18.83 -8.98
C PHE A 266 5.03 19.40 -10.12
N GLU A 267 6.36 19.33 -10.09
CA GLU A 267 7.22 19.84 -11.17
C GLU A 267 7.19 18.97 -12.42
N LEU A 268 7.16 17.64 -12.24
CA LEU A 268 7.23 16.64 -13.31
C LEU A 268 5.93 16.49 -14.09
N VAL A 269 4.78 16.63 -13.43
CA VAL A 269 3.48 16.52 -14.12
C VAL A 269 3.32 17.63 -15.15
N ARG A 270 2.68 17.37 -16.29
CA ARG A 270 2.34 18.41 -17.26
C ARG A 270 1.15 19.28 -16.83
N VAL A 271 0.92 20.37 -17.55
CA VAL A 271 -0.35 21.13 -17.50
C VAL A 271 -1.52 20.22 -17.85
N CYS A 272 -2.62 20.28 -17.09
CA CYS A 272 -3.79 19.39 -17.19
C CYS A 272 -3.46 17.90 -16.94
N GLY A 273 -2.39 17.60 -16.20
CA GLY A 273 -2.01 16.24 -15.80
C GLY A 273 -2.57 15.87 -14.42
N VAL A 274 -2.25 14.65 -13.97
CA VAL A 274 -2.72 14.13 -12.69
C VAL A 274 -1.58 13.70 -11.78
N ILE A 275 -1.70 14.04 -10.50
CA ILE A 275 -0.86 13.51 -9.41
C ILE A 275 -1.75 12.62 -8.55
N SER A 276 -1.40 11.33 -8.48
CA SER A 276 -2.00 10.35 -7.58
C SER A 276 -1.03 10.12 -6.43
N SER A 277 -1.20 10.85 -5.33
CA SER A 277 -0.36 10.72 -4.13
C SER A 277 -0.97 9.70 -3.17
N LEU A 278 -0.15 8.75 -2.78
CA LEU A 278 -0.42 7.71 -1.77
C LEU A 278 0.55 7.79 -0.60
N GLY A 279 1.63 8.57 -0.75
CA GLY A 279 2.59 8.81 0.31
C GLY A 279 1.92 9.33 1.58
N PHE A 280 2.40 8.88 2.74
CA PHE A 280 1.85 9.28 4.03
C PHE A 280 2.43 10.62 4.48
N HIS A 281 1.82 11.72 4.01
CA HIS A 281 2.26 13.09 4.29
C HIS A 281 1.78 13.61 5.65
N HIS A 282 2.68 14.26 6.39
CA HIS A 282 2.37 14.98 7.63
C HIS A 282 2.60 16.51 7.53
N GLY A 283 3.27 16.96 6.47
CA GLY A 283 3.67 18.36 6.29
C GLY A 283 2.76 19.14 5.34
N GLU A 284 3.13 20.40 5.12
CA GLU A 284 2.44 21.27 4.16
C GLU A 284 2.63 20.83 2.71
N VAL A 285 1.61 21.11 1.90
CA VAL A 285 1.68 20.93 0.44
C VAL A 285 2.70 21.92 -0.16
N PRO A 286 3.71 21.47 -0.93
CA PRO A 286 4.84 22.28 -1.38
C PRO A 286 4.58 23.07 -2.68
N PHE A 287 3.34 23.50 -2.89
CA PHE A 287 2.95 24.35 -4.00
C PHE A 287 1.73 25.18 -3.61
N THR A 288 1.63 26.37 -4.19
CA THR A 288 0.56 27.33 -3.90
C THR A 288 -0.70 27.02 -4.71
N ALA A 289 -1.84 27.56 -4.25
CA ALA A 289 -3.08 27.50 -5.01
C ALA A 289 -2.95 28.16 -6.40
N ASN A 290 -2.18 29.24 -6.53
CA ASN A 290 -1.93 29.88 -7.82
C ASN A 290 -1.11 28.98 -8.75
N GLU A 291 -0.04 28.34 -8.26
CA GLU A 291 0.71 27.36 -9.08
C GLU A 291 -0.19 26.23 -9.57
N ALA A 292 -1.02 25.65 -8.68
CA ALA A 292 -1.96 24.60 -9.05
C ALA A 292 -3.00 25.09 -10.08
N TYR A 293 -3.53 26.30 -9.89
CA TYR A 293 -4.48 26.93 -10.81
C TYR A 293 -3.87 27.13 -12.20
N GLN A 294 -2.66 27.71 -12.28
CA GLN A 294 -1.95 27.91 -13.55
C GLN A 294 -1.67 26.59 -14.28
N LYS A 295 -1.47 25.51 -13.53
CA LYS A 295 -1.16 24.20 -14.09
C LYS A 295 -2.41 23.40 -14.49
N ASN A 296 -3.61 23.83 -14.09
CA ASN A 296 -4.85 23.05 -14.22
C ASN A 296 -4.66 21.59 -13.77
N VAL A 297 -3.89 21.37 -12.70
CA VAL A 297 -3.49 20.04 -12.27
C VAL A 297 -4.59 19.39 -11.44
N THR A 298 -4.80 18.09 -11.65
CA THR A 298 -5.59 17.27 -10.73
C THR A 298 -4.66 16.63 -9.70
N VAL A 299 -4.92 16.86 -8.42
CA VAL A 299 -4.15 16.23 -7.34
C VAL A 299 -5.10 15.42 -6.45
N SER A 300 -4.77 14.15 -6.24
CA SER A 300 -5.53 13.25 -5.36
C SER A 300 -4.65 12.70 -4.26
N PHE A 301 -5.18 12.70 -3.03
CA PHE A 301 -4.57 12.11 -1.84
C PHE A 301 -5.50 11.04 -1.27
N GLY A 302 -4.94 10.01 -0.61
CA GLY A 302 -5.74 9.14 0.25
C GLY A 302 -5.31 7.69 0.29
N ARG A 303 -5.88 6.98 1.28
CA ARG A 303 -5.71 5.54 1.49
C ARG A 303 -6.54 4.74 0.48
N ALA A 304 -6.07 3.57 0.07
CA ALA A 304 -6.83 2.66 -0.78
C ALA A 304 -8.02 2.04 -0.04
N ALA A 305 -9.18 1.97 -0.69
CA ALA A 305 -10.36 1.26 -0.20
C ALA A 305 -10.23 -0.24 -0.52
N ILE A 306 -9.28 -0.91 0.14
CA ILE A 306 -8.81 -2.24 -0.27
C ILE A 306 -9.94 -3.26 -0.37
N SER A 307 -10.84 -3.35 0.62
CA SER A 307 -11.94 -4.32 0.56
C SER A 307 -12.82 -4.17 -0.69
N SER A 308 -12.94 -2.94 -1.22
CA SER A 308 -13.74 -2.63 -2.41
C SER A 308 -12.98 -2.75 -3.72
N LEU A 309 -11.65 -2.88 -3.67
CA LEU A 309 -10.76 -2.99 -4.83
C LEU A 309 -10.05 -4.35 -4.84
N PHE A 310 -10.41 -5.25 -3.91
CA PHE A 310 -9.63 -6.43 -3.60
C PHE A 310 -9.53 -7.35 -4.81
N ASP A 311 -10.65 -7.61 -5.48
CA ASP A 311 -10.74 -8.54 -6.59
C ASP A 311 -10.01 -7.99 -7.84
N GLU A 312 -10.19 -6.70 -8.16
CA GLU A 312 -9.50 -6.10 -9.30
C GLU A 312 -7.99 -5.96 -9.08
N ALA A 313 -7.58 -5.64 -7.84
CA ALA A 313 -6.18 -5.65 -7.46
C ALA A 313 -5.60 -7.07 -7.50
N LEU A 314 -6.36 -8.08 -7.05
CA LEU A 314 -5.95 -9.47 -7.08
C LEU A 314 -5.76 -9.96 -8.53
N GLU A 315 -6.66 -9.62 -9.45
CA GLU A 315 -6.52 -9.94 -10.87
C GLU A 315 -5.24 -9.33 -11.46
N CYS A 316 -4.91 -8.09 -11.07
CA CYS A 316 -3.67 -7.44 -11.49
C CYS A 316 -2.43 -8.13 -10.88
N LEU A 317 -2.49 -8.53 -9.61
CA LEU A 317 -1.42 -9.31 -8.97
C LEU A 317 -1.21 -10.63 -9.69
N ASP A 318 -2.29 -11.32 -10.02
CA ASP A 318 -2.29 -12.62 -10.67
C ASP A 318 -1.53 -12.61 -12.01
N LYS A 319 -1.76 -11.57 -12.81
CA LYS A 319 -1.04 -11.33 -14.08
C LYS A 319 0.46 -11.06 -13.88
N ASN A 320 0.87 -10.69 -12.67
CA ASN A 320 2.23 -10.26 -12.34
C ASN A 320 2.92 -11.13 -11.28
N ARG A 321 2.41 -12.33 -10.97
CA ARG A 321 2.94 -13.23 -9.91
C ARG A 321 4.46 -13.34 -9.89
N LYS A 322 5.09 -13.55 -11.06
CA LYS A 322 6.54 -13.71 -11.19
C LYS A 322 7.34 -12.51 -10.69
N HIS A 323 6.81 -11.29 -10.89
CA HIS A 323 7.45 -10.06 -10.46
C HIS A 323 7.13 -9.77 -9.00
N VAL A 324 5.88 -9.98 -8.57
CA VAL A 324 5.46 -9.75 -7.18
C VAL A 324 6.22 -10.67 -6.22
N ALA A 325 6.52 -11.90 -6.63
CA ALA A 325 7.29 -12.86 -5.84
C ALA A 325 8.69 -12.34 -5.45
N THR A 326 9.30 -11.45 -6.25
CA THR A 326 10.64 -10.91 -5.97
C THR A 326 10.63 -9.75 -4.98
N ILE A 327 9.45 -9.24 -4.60
CA ILE A 327 9.33 -8.14 -3.63
C ILE A 327 9.60 -8.64 -2.22
N VAL A 328 9.13 -9.85 -1.88
CA VAL A 328 9.44 -10.50 -0.60
C VAL A 328 10.92 -10.87 -0.56
N SER A 329 11.69 -10.06 0.16
CA SER A 329 13.14 -10.23 0.26
C SER A 329 13.57 -11.17 1.38
N HIS A 330 12.79 -11.23 2.47
CA HIS A 330 13.13 -11.99 3.66
C HIS A 330 11.89 -12.64 4.26
N GLU A 331 12.01 -13.93 4.56
CA GLU A 331 11.05 -14.68 5.36
C GLU A 331 11.78 -15.21 6.60
N MET A 332 11.20 -15.02 7.79
CA MET A 332 11.81 -15.43 9.05
C MET A 332 10.77 -15.80 10.12
N PRO A 333 11.11 -16.61 11.12
CA PRO A 333 10.21 -16.86 12.25
C PRO A 333 9.95 -15.57 13.05
N LEU A 334 8.78 -15.50 13.72
CA LEU A 334 8.37 -14.33 14.49
C LEU A 334 9.36 -13.94 15.61
N ASP A 335 10.10 -14.92 16.17
CA ASP A 335 11.12 -14.65 17.19
C ASP A 335 12.36 -13.89 16.66
N LYS A 336 12.49 -13.72 15.34
CA LYS A 336 13.50 -12.88 14.68
C LYS A 336 12.95 -11.51 14.27
N ALA A 337 11.72 -11.15 14.64
CA ALA A 337 11.11 -9.91 14.16
C ALA A 337 11.90 -8.65 14.55
N CYS A 338 12.52 -8.58 15.73
CA CYS A 338 13.39 -7.46 16.11
C CYS A 338 14.50 -7.23 15.08
N HIS A 339 15.17 -8.31 14.64
CA HIS A 339 16.16 -8.25 13.58
C HIS A 339 15.53 -7.86 12.22
N GLY A 340 14.32 -8.35 11.93
CA GLY A 340 13.54 -7.93 10.76
C GLY A 340 13.30 -6.43 10.69
N TYR A 341 12.94 -5.79 11.81
CA TYR A 341 12.81 -4.34 11.92
C TYR A 341 14.14 -3.62 11.68
N GLU A 342 15.24 -4.11 12.26
CA GLU A 342 16.58 -3.52 12.09
C GLU A 342 17.04 -3.50 10.62
N ILE A 343 16.92 -4.64 9.92
CA ILE A 343 17.36 -4.72 8.51
C ILE A 343 16.43 -3.94 7.58
N PHE A 344 15.14 -3.88 7.91
CA PHE A 344 14.16 -3.14 7.12
C PHE A 344 14.37 -1.63 7.27
N GLU A 345 14.67 -1.17 8.48
CA GLU A 345 15.02 0.22 8.78
C GLU A 345 16.27 0.67 8.02
N LYS A 346 17.29 -0.18 7.95
CA LYS A 346 18.57 0.08 7.28
C LYS A 346 18.54 -0.10 5.76
N TYR A 347 17.35 -0.29 5.18
CA TYR A 347 17.17 -0.57 3.75
C TYR A 347 17.90 -1.82 3.24
N GLN A 348 18.18 -2.78 4.12
CA GLN A 348 18.79 -4.07 3.80
C GLN A 348 17.72 -5.13 3.43
N ALA A 349 16.45 -4.85 3.75
CA ALA A 349 15.29 -5.62 3.30
C ALA A 349 14.30 -4.71 2.54
N ARG A 350 13.58 -5.30 1.58
CA ARG A 350 12.52 -4.62 0.80
C ARG A 350 11.13 -4.92 1.35
N LYS A 351 10.92 -6.18 1.73
CA LYS A 351 9.74 -6.68 2.40
C LYS A 351 10.15 -7.84 3.29
N VAL A 352 9.74 -7.77 4.55
CA VAL A 352 9.97 -8.82 5.54
C VAL A 352 8.63 -9.48 5.85
N VAL A 353 8.65 -10.80 5.89
CA VAL A 353 7.52 -11.65 6.23
C VAL A 353 7.90 -12.51 7.42
N PHE A 354 7.04 -12.53 8.43
CA PHE A 354 7.18 -13.33 9.63
C PHE A 354 6.30 -14.57 9.57
N LYS A 355 6.78 -15.68 10.13
CA LYS A 355 6.05 -16.94 10.37
C LYS A 355 5.87 -17.13 11.90
N PRO A 356 4.69 -16.80 12.46
CA PRO A 356 4.36 -16.99 13.87
C PRO A 356 4.37 -18.44 14.35
#